data_AF-A0A969GH47-F1
#
_entry.id   AF-A0A969GH47-F1
#
_cell.length_a   1.000
_cell.length_b   1.000
_cell.length_c   1.000
_cell.angle_alpha   90.00
_cell.angle_beta   90.00
_cell.angle_gamma   90.00
#
_symmetry.space_group_name_H-M   'P 1'
#
loop_
_entity.id
_entity.type
_entity.pdbx_description
1 polymer ?
#
loop_
_entity_poly.entity_id
_entity_poly.type
_entity_poly.pdbx_seq_one_letter_code
_entity_poly.pdbx_strand_id
1 'polypeptide(L)'
;MTACARAAEMDDPGPTHDSVGLAYAQLGRLDEAAAEFEAYLVWLSTQPGPLYLRNNGPLIEEWIGALERGENPINAEVLESLRG
;
A
#
# COMPACT_ATOMS: atom_id res chain seq x y z
N MET A 1 7.14 28.98 22.31
CA MET A 1 6.38 28.56 21.11
C MET A 1 6.84 27.15 20.77
N THR A 2 6.31 26.17 21.50
CA THR A 2 5.28 25.21 21.03
C THR A 2 5.87 24.08 20.18
N ALA A 3 6.43 23.07 20.87
CA ALA A 3 6.68 21.74 20.31
C ALA A 3 5.40 21.04 19.81
N CYS A 4 4.22 21.63 20.07
CA CYS A 4 2.91 21.12 19.62
C CYS A 4 2.58 21.40 18.15
N ALA A 5 3.29 22.28 17.45
CA ALA A 5 2.98 22.58 16.04
C ALA A 5 3.55 21.57 15.03
N ARG A 6 4.43 20.65 15.48
CA ARG A 6 5.03 19.60 14.62
C ARG A 6 4.30 18.25 14.69
N ALA A 7 3.37 18.10 15.63
CA ALA A 7 2.60 16.87 15.81
C ALA A 7 1.35 16.80 14.92
N ALA A 8 0.92 17.92 14.33
CA ALA A 8 -0.29 17.99 13.50
C ALA A 8 -0.06 17.70 12.00
N GLU A 9 1.17 17.38 11.59
CA GLU A 9 1.50 16.92 10.22
C GLU A 9 1.62 15.38 10.13
N MET A 10 1.19 14.65 11.16
CA MET A 10 1.25 13.18 11.22
C MET A 10 -0.15 12.57 11.16
N ASP A 11 -0.96 13.02 10.22
CA ASP A 11 -2.04 12.20 9.66
C ASP A 11 -1.67 11.98 8.20
N ASP A 12 -0.52 11.32 8.01
CA ASP A 12 -0.09 10.84 6.71
C ASP A 12 -0.64 9.42 6.57
N PRO A 13 -1.81 9.23 5.93
CA PRO A 13 -2.41 7.91 5.79
C PRO A 13 -1.60 7.00 4.89
N GLY A 14 -0.51 7.50 4.28
CA GLY A 14 0.44 6.79 3.45
C GLY A 14 0.67 5.33 3.82
N PRO A 15 1.18 5.01 5.02
CA PRO A 15 1.43 3.65 5.46
C PRO A 15 0.17 2.77 5.58
N THR A 16 -1.02 3.36 5.60
CA THR A 16 -2.30 2.68 5.81
C THR A 16 -2.89 2.17 4.50
N HIS A 17 -2.51 2.76 3.36
CA HIS A 17 -3.03 2.40 2.04
C HIS A 17 -2.67 0.95 1.65
N ASP A 18 -1.51 0.42 2.07
CA ASP A 18 -1.17 -0.99 1.81
C ASP A 18 -2.15 -1.97 2.48
N SER A 19 -2.51 -1.69 3.73
CA SER A 19 -3.34 -2.54 4.57
C SER A 19 -4.81 -2.47 4.13
N VAL A 20 -5.26 -1.30 3.68
CA VAL A 20 -6.59 -1.13 3.08
C VAL A 20 -6.66 -1.85 1.73
N GLY A 21 -5.63 -1.72 0.88
CA GLY A 21 -5.54 -2.45 -0.40
C GLY A 21 -5.62 -3.96 -0.22
N LEU A 22 -4.86 -4.51 0.75
CA LEU A 22 -4.91 -5.93 1.10
C LEU A 22 -6.32 -6.33 1.59
N ALA A 23 -6.98 -5.50 2.40
CA ALA A 23 -8.33 -5.79 2.88
C ALA A 23 -9.37 -5.79 1.75
N TYR A 24 -9.29 -4.83 0.81
CA TYR A 24 -10.17 -4.82 -0.35
C TYR A 24 -9.94 -6.02 -1.26
N ALA A 25 -8.68 -6.41 -1.51
CA ALA A 25 -8.37 -7.60 -2.29
C ALA A 25 -9.00 -8.86 -1.67
N GLN A 26 -8.89 -9.02 -0.35
CA GLN A 26 -9.51 -10.14 0.38
C GLN A 26 -11.05 -10.15 0.32
N LEU A 27 -11.67 -8.99 0.13
CA LEU A 27 -13.12 -8.85 -0.06
C LEU A 27 -13.55 -9.03 -1.53
N GLY A 28 -12.60 -9.27 -2.46
CA GLY A 28 -12.87 -9.34 -3.90
C GLY A 28 -13.14 -7.98 -4.56
N ARG A 29 -12.85 -6.90 -3.84
CA ARG A 29 -13.02 -5.51 -4.24
C ARG A 29 -11.79 -5.04 -5.00
N LEU A 30 -11.60 -5.60 -6.20
CA LEU A 30 -10.31 -5.55 -6.91
C LEU A 30 -9.96 -4.13 -7.41
N ASP A 31 -10.94 -3.40 -7.95
CA ASP A 31 -10.73 -2.01 -8.40
C ASP A 31 -10.33 -1.10 -7.23
N GLU A 32 -10.97 -1.29 -6.07
CA GLU A 32 -10.67 -0.50 -4.88
C GLU A 32 -9.33 -0.91 -4.26
N ALA A 33 -8.97 -2.19 -4.33
CA ALA A 33 -7.65 -2.66 -3.92
C ALA A 33 -6.54 -2.01 -4.78
N ALA A 34 -6.71 -1.99 -6.10
CA ALA A 34 -5.75 -1.35 -7.01
C ALA A 34 -5.58 0.14 -6.69
N ALA A 35 -6.67 0.88 -6.51
CA ALA A 35 -6.64 2.31 -6.19
C ALA A 35 -5.89 2.63 -4.88
N GLU A 36 -6.05 1.80 -3.85
CA GLU A 36 -5.31 1.96 -2.59
C GLU A 36 -3.82 1.66 -2.78
N PHE A 37 -3.47 0.63 -3.54
CA PHE A 37 -2.06 0.33 -3.84
C PHE A 37 -1.39 1.42 -4.69
N GLU A 38 -2.11 2.03 -5.64
CA GLU A 38 -1.62 3.20 -6.38
C GLU A 38 -1.35 4.38 -5.43
N ALA A 39 -2.28 4.66 -4.51
CA ALA A 39 -2.10 5.71 -3.50
C ALA A 39 -0.87 5.42 -2.61
N TYR A 40 -0.64 4.15 -2.26
CA TYR A 40 0.55 3.73 -1.52
C TYR A 40 1.85 3.96 -2.30
N LEU A 41 1.90 3.64 -3.59
CA LEU A 41 3.08 3.90 -4.43
C LEU A 41 3.36 5.39 -4.63
N VAL A 42 2.31 6.19 -4.82
CA VAL A 42 2.43 7.66 -4.85
C VAL A 42 3.02 8.16 -3.55
N TRP A 43 2.50 7.69 -2.41
CA TRP A 43 3.03 8.04 -1.09
C TRP A 43 4.50 7.64 -0.93
N LEU A 44 4.87 6.40 -1.25
CA LEU A 44 6.25 5.92 -1.20
C LEU A 44 7.21 6.77 -2.03
N SER A 45 6.73 7.32 -3.15
CA SER A 45 7.51 8.21 -4.03
C SER A 45 7.75 9.59 -3.44
N THR A 46 6.96 10.00 -2.43
CA THR A 46 7.18 11.25 -1.69
C THR A 46 8.14 11.10 -0.51
N GLN A 47 8.42 9.87 -0.09
CA GLN A 47 9.23 9.60 1.08
C GLN A 47 10.74 9.62 0.77
N PRO A 48 11.58 10.11 1.70
CA PRO A 48 13.03 10.12 1.52
C PRO A 48 13.66 8.72 1.68
N GLY A 49 14.63 8.40 0.83
CA GLY A 49 15.39 7.16 0.91
C GLY A 49 14.74 5.98 0.16
N PRO A 50 15.28 4.75 0.27
CA PRO A 50 14.87 3.62 -0.55
C PRO A 50 13.58 2.95 -0.03
N LEU A 51 12.58 3.72 0.42
CA LEU A 51 11.33 3.16 0.96
C LEU A 51 10.57 2.36 -0.09
N TYR A 52 10.55 2.82 -1.35
CA TYR A 52 9.97 2.06 -2.45
C TYR A 52 10.45 0.60 -2.50
N LEU A 53 11.76 0.36 -2.39
CA LEU A 53 12.31 -1.01 -2.41
C LEU A 53 12.08 -1.76 -1.09
N ARG A 54 12.11 -1.06 0.05
CA ARG A 54 11.90 -1.70 1.36
C ARG A 54 10.44 -2.08 1.62
N ASN A 55 9.52 -1.40 0.97
CA ASN A 55 8.08 -1.57 1.15
C ASN A 55 7.43 -2.26 -0.06
N ASN A 56 8.18 -3.18 -0.70
CA ASN A 56 7.67 -4.05 -1.76
C ASN A 56 7.13 -3.31 -3.00
N GLY A 57 7.61 -2.09 -3.31
CA GLY A 57 7.14 -1.28 -4.44
C GLY A 57 6.98 -2.04 -5.76
N PRO A 58 8.00 -2.79 -6.24
CA PRO A 58 7.87 -3.58 -7.46
C PRO A 58 6.79 -4.67 -7.40
N LEU A 59 6.63 -5.32 -6.25
CA LEU A 59 5.59 -6.33 -6.04
C LEU A 59 4.19 -5.71 -6.02
N ILE A 60 4.08 -4.49 -5.48
CA ILE A 60 2.81 -3.74 -5.46
C ILE A 60 2.42 -3.31 -6.87
N GLU A 61 3.38 -2.93 -7.73
CA GLU A 61 3.12 -2.70 -9.16
C GLU A 61 2.59 -3.94 -9.87
N GLU A 62 3.18 -5.12 -9.58
CA GLU A 62 2.68 -6.39 -10.11
C GLU A 62 1.25 -6.68 -9.62
N TRP A 63 0.95 -6.38 -8.35
CA TRP A 63 -0.38 -6.56 -7.79
C TRP A 63 -1.41 -5.65 -8.45
N ILE A 64 -1.11 -4.37 -8.63
CA ILE A 64 -1.99 -3.42 -9.32
C ILE A 64 -2.33 -3.96 -10.71
N GLY A 65 -1.33 -4.34 -11.50
CA GLY A 65 -1.57 -4.84 -12.85
C GLY A 65 -2.42 -6.11 -12.87
N ALA A 66 -2.31 -7.00 -11.89
CA ALA A 66 -3.18 -8.18 -11.77
C ALA A 66 -4.61 -7.80 -11.36
N LEU A 67 -4.76 -6.93 -10.36
CA LEU A 67 -6.06 -6.45 -9.88
C LEU A 67 -6.85 -5.74 -10.98
N GLU A 68 -6.19 -4.91 -11.80
CA GLU A 68 -6.78 -4.25 -12.97
C GLU A 68 -7.25 -5.23 -14.06
N ARG A 69 -6.66 -6.43 -14.13
CA ARG A 69 -7.13 -7.53 -15.00
C ARG A 69 -8.28 -8.34 -14.39
N GLY A 70 -8.71 -8.00 -13.17
CA GLY A 70 -9.68 -8.77 -12.40
C GLY A 70 -9.10 -10.04 -11.77
N GLU A 71 -7.78 -10.15 -11.70
CA GLU A 71 -7.08 -11.25 -11.03
C GLU A 71 -6.73 -10.82 -9.60
N ASN A 72 -6.98 -11.69 -8.61
CA ASN A 72 -6.53 -11.42 -7.24
C ASN A 72 -5.22 -12.18 -6.96
N PRO A 73 -4.05 -11.51 -6.98
CA PRO A 73 -2.77 -12.13 -6.66
C PRO A 73 -2.56 -12.29 -5.16
N ILE A 74 -3.36 -11.61 -4.32
CA ILE A 74 -3.23 -11.60 -2.87
C ILE A 74 -4.02 -12.79 -2.31
N ASN A 75 -3.39 -13.96 -2.34
CA ASN A 75 -3.91 -15.18 -1.75
C ASN A 75 -3.31 -15.41 -0.35
N ALA A 76 -3.76 -16.47 0.34
CA ALA A 76 -3.27 -16.81 1.67
C ALA A 76 -1.74 -17.00 1.72
N GLU A 77 -1.14 -17.58 0.68
CA GLU A 77 0.30 -17.82 0.57
C GLU A 77 1.10 -16.52 0.45
N VAL A 78 0.62 -15.58 -0.36
CA VAL A 78 1.20 -14.23 -0.47
C VAL A 78 1.09 -13.49 0.86
N LEU A 79 -0.07 -13.54 1.51
CA LEU A 79 -0.27 -12.89 2.82
C LEU A 79 0.60 -13.50 3.93
N GLU A 80 0.84 -14.81 3.90
CA GLU A 80 1.78 -15.45 4.82
C GLU A 80 3.22 -15.00 4.55
N SER A 81 3.60 -14.87 3.28
CA SER A 81 4.93 -14.40 2.89
C SER A 81 5.21 -12.96 3.36
N LEU A 82 4.17 -12.13 3.50
CA LEU A 82 4.28 -10.75 4.00
C LEU A 82 4.36 -10.65 5.54
N ARG A 83 4.03 -11.72 6.26
CA ARG A 83 4.07 -11.76 7.75
C ARG A 83 5.43 -12.18 8.31
N GLY A 84 6.40 -12.52 7.44
CA GLY A 84 7.75 -13.01 7.80
C GLY A 84 8.73 -11.92 8.22
#